data_AF-A0A1G0PEZ5-F1
#
_entry.id   AF-A0A1G0PEZ5-F1
#
_cell.length_a   1.000
_cell.length_b   1.000
_cell.length_c   1.000
_cell.angle_alpha   90.00
_cell.angle_beta   90.00
_cell.angle_gamma   90.00
#
_symmetry.space_group_name_H-M   'P 1'
#
loop_
_entity.id
_entity.type
_entity.pdbx_description
1 polymer ?
#
loop_
_entity_poly.entity_id
_entity_poly.type
_entity_poly.pdbx_seq_one_letter_code
_entity_poly.pdbx_strand_id
1 'polypeptide(L)'
;TFSHDVKIEGKPLSAGSYGLHMIPGENEWIIIFSQNYTSWGSFTYDINEDALRVTVKPLQDSFLERLTYDFENITNSSAVFFLRWEKIKVPVKLEFDADQIVIQNYKNQLRGELGYLWETWYEAAFYCLQNNTNLDQAETWIRKSISINQNSQNKNMLGYILKANNKTEEAIKVFMENINSYPSDWNVYESLAEALAETGRIDEAVKYYEMVYEKAPASQKPRIKDILSNLNSH
;
A
#
# COMPACT_ATOMS: atom_id res chain seq x y z
N THR A 1 -19.64 9.35 10.19
CA THR A 1 -18.71 10.21 9.44
C THR A 1 -17.54 9.39 8.96
N PHE A 2 -17.12 9.61 7.72
CA PHE A 2 -15.92 9.02 7.12
C PHE A 2 -14.86 10.11 6.92
N SER A 3 -13.64 9.88 7.40
CA SER A 3 -12.52 10.82 7.24
C SER A 3 -11.84 10.73 5.86
N HIS A 4 -12.06 9.63 5.15
CA HIS A 4 -11.54 9.36 3.81
C HIS A 4 -12.66 8.79 2.95
N ASP A 5 -12.47 8.84 1.63
CA ASP A 5 -13.36 8.18 0.68
C ASP A 5 -13.46 6.68 1.01
N VAL A 6 -14.66 6.13 0.85
CA VAL A 6 -15.00 4.75 1.22
C VAL A 6 -15.84 4.12 0.13
N LYS A 7 -15.69 2.82 -0.09
CA LYS A 7 -16.67 2.03 -0.84
C LYS A 7 -17.60 1.34 0.14
N ILE A 8 -18.90 1.54 -0.04
CA ILE A 8 -19.95 0.85 0.69
C ILE A 8 -20.56 -0.19 -0.23
N GLU A 9 -20.45 -1.48 0.10
CA GLU A 9 -20.90 -2.57 -0.76
C GLU A 9 -20.37 -2.43 -2.20
N GLY A 10 -19.08 -2.08 -2.33
CA GLY A 10 -18.40 -1.84 -3.60
C GLY A 10 -18.73 -0.51 -4.31
N LYS A 11 -19.71 0.28 -3.82
CA LYS A 11 -20.08 1.57 -4.41
C LYS A 11 -19.34 2.74 -3.75
N PRO A 12 -18.78 3.69 -4.51
CA PRO A 12 -18.01 4.79 -3.94
C PRO A 12 -18.90 5.77 -3.16
N LEU A 13 -18.35 6.30 -2.06
CA LEU A 13 -18.89 7.38 -1.25
C LEU A 13 -17.72 8.27 -0.81
N SER A 14 -17.82 9.57 -1.07
CA SER A 14 -16.78 10.51 -0.68
C SER A 14 -16.65 10.64 0.85
N ALA A 15 -15.51 11.13 1.33
CA ALA A 15 -15.32 11.50 2.72
C ALA A 15 -16.37 12.53 3.15
N GLY A 16 -16.93 12.39 4.35
CA GLY A 16 -17.98 13.28 4.83
C GLY A 16 -18.81 12.75 5.99
N SER A 17 -19.73 13.58 6.47
CA SER A 17 -20.77 13.22 7.44
C SER A 17 -22.08 12.96 6.71
N TYR A 18 -22.74 11.85 7.06
CA TYR A 18 -23.96 11.39 6.41
C TYR A 18 -24.99 10.97 7.46
N GLY A 19 -26.25 11.28 7.21
CA GLY A 19 -27.39 10.69 7.92
C GLY A 19 -27.53 9.23 7.50
N LEU A 20 -27.66 8.32 8.46
CA LEU A 20 -27.82 6.89 8.19
C LEU A 20 -29.30 6.52 8.31
N HIS A 21 -29.91 6.13 7.19
CA HIS A 21 -31.29 5.67 7.14
C HIS A 21 -31.36 4.25 6.59
N MET A 22 -32.43 3.54 6.95
CA MET A 22 -32.65 2.15 6.52
C MET A 22 -34.12 1.94 6.16
N ILE A 23 -34.37 1.23 5.07
CA ILE A 23 -35.70 0.72 4.71
C ILE A 23 -35.64 -0.80 4.87
N PRO A 24 -36.24 -1.36 5.94
CA PRO A 24 -36.23 -2.80 6.15
C PRO A 24 -37.21 -3.50 5.20
N GLY A 25 -36.80 -4.66 4.70
CA GLY A 25 -37.63 -5.60 3.94
C GLY A 25 -37.39 -7.04 4.42
N GLU A 26 -38.20 -7.98 3.94
CA GLU A 26 -38.11 -9.38 4.37
C GLU A 26 -36.80 -10.06 3.93
N ASN A 27 -36.38 -9.82 2.68
CA ASN A 27 -35.22 -10.47 2.08
C ASN A 27 -34.05 -9.52 1.80
N GLU A 28 -34.33 -8.22 1.77
CA GLU A 28 -33.35 -7.18 1.46
C GLU A 28 -33.65 -5.93 2.28
N TRP A 29 -32.58 -5.26 2.69
CA TRP A 29 -32.64 -3.98 3.37
C TRP A 29 -31.94 -2.96 2.51
N ILE A 30 -32.48 -1.75 2.50
CA ILE A 30 -31.88 -0.63 1.79
C ILE A 30 -31.21 0.26 2.82
N ILE A 31 -29.90 0.43 2.70
CA ILE A 31 -29.11 1.33 3.54
C ILE A 31 -28.84 2.60 2.74
N ILE A 32 -29.06 3.74 3.39
CA ILE A 32 -29.04 5.05 2.76
C ILE A 32 -28.13 5.96 3.56
N PHE A 33 -27.21 6.61 2.86
CA PHE A 33 -26.34 7.66 3.36
C PHE A 33 -26.83 8.99 2.79
N SER A 34 -27.52 9.79 3.60
CA SER A 34 -28.06 11.10 3.21
C SER A 34 -27.05 12.22 3.51
N GLN A 35 -27.00 13.23 2.66
CA GLN A 35 -26.21 14.46 2.88
C GLN A 35 -26.70 15.26 4.08
N ASN A 36 -27.97 15.09 4.48
CA ASN A 36 -28.55 15.72 5.65
C ASN A 36 -28.32 14.88 6.92
N TYR A 37 -27.17 15.10 7.56
CA TYR A 37 -26.75 14.36 8.75
C TYR A 37 -27.20 14.99 10.08
N THR A 38 -27.93 16.10 10.05
CA THR A 38 -28.38 16.84 11.25
C THR A 38 -29.84 16.57 11.62
N SER A 39 -30.60 15.94 10.74
CA SER A 39 -32.00 15.60 10.97
C SER A 39 -32.19 14.57 12.08
N TRP A 40 -33.27 14.72 12.85
CA TRP A 40 -33.63 13.78 13.91
C TRP A 40 -34.46 12.62 13.35
N GLY A 41 -33.81 11.47 13.18
CA GLY A 41 -34.45 10.27 12.62
C GLY A 41 -34.88 10.43 11.16
N SER A 42 -35.78 9.57 10.68
CA SER A 42 -36.20 9.51 9.27
C SER A 42 -37.49 10.29 8.96
N PHE A 43 -38.03 11.08 9.90
CA PHE A 43 -39.32 11.77 9.72
C PHE A 43 -39.30 12.85 8.65
N THR A 44 -38.14 13.49 8.45
CA THR A 44 -37.90 14.54 7.45
C THR A 44 -36.96 14.07 6.34
N TYR A 45 -36.87 12.75 6.14
CA TYR A 45 -36.03 12.17 5.09
C TYR A 45 -36.49 12.63 3.70
N ASP A 46 -35.55 13.11 2.88
CA ASP A 46 -35.74 13.45 1.47
C ASP A 46 -34.78 12.62 0.60
N ILE A 47 -35.35 11.89 -0.36
CA ILE A 47 -34.58 11.06 -1.31
C ILE A 47 -33.66 11.88 -2.21
N ASN A 48 -33.95 13.17 -2.43
CA ASN A 48 -33.08 14.05 -3.21
C ASN A 48 -31.78 14.38 -2.48
N GLU A 49 -31.69 14.10 -1.18
CA GLU A 49 -30.50 14.28 -0.35
C GLU A 49 -29.64 13.01 -0.27
N ASP A 50 -30.04 11.90 -0.91
CA ASP A 50 -29.27 10.66 -0.91
C ASP A 50 -27.89 10.86 -1.56
N ALA A 51 -26.82 10.66 -0.80
CA ALA A 51 -25.46 10.54 -1.35
C ALA A 51 -25.20 9.12 -1.87
N LEU A 52 -25.73 8.11 -1.19
CA LEU A 52 -25.61 6.72 -1.61
C LEU A 52 -26.76 5.85 -1.09
N ARG A 53 -27.19 4.92 -1.93
CA ARG A 53 -28.15 3.86 -1.62
C ARG A 53 -27.58 2.49 -1.99
N VAL A 54 -27.54 1.59 -1.02
CA VAL A 54 -27.07 0.20 -1.20
C VAL A 54 -28.12 -0.78 -0.70
N THR A 55 -28.21 -1.92 -1.37
CA THR A 55 -29.08 -3.02 -0.97
C THR A 55 -28.21 -4.08 -0.32
N VAL A 56 -28.60 -4.54 0.87
CA VAL A 56 -27.90 -5.59 1.63
C VAL A 56 -28.88 -6.69 2.03
N LYS A 57 -28.36 -7.89 2.24
CA LYS A 57 -29.16 -9.03 2.69
C LYS A 57 -29.08 -9.15 4.22
N PRO A 58 -30.19 -9.03 4.97
CA PRO A 58 -30.20 -9.34 6.40
C PRO A 58 -29.90 -10.83 6.63
N LEU A 59 -29.22 -11.12 7.73
CA LEU A 59 -28.86 -12.46 8.16
C LEU A 59 -29.53 -12.76 9.50
N GLN A 60 -29.80 -14.04 9.74
CA GLN A 60 -30.22 -14.49 11.06
C GLN A 60 -29.02 -14.48 12.03
N ASP A 61 -29.26 -14.05 13.26
CA ASP A 61 -28.26 -13.95 14.33
C ASP A 61 -28.87 -14.36 15.70
N SER A 62 -28.00 -14.46 16.70
CA SER A 62 -28.38 -14.63 18.10
C SER A 62 -29.24 -13.47 18.61
N PHE A 63 -30.13 -13.77 19.56
CA PHE A 63 -31.11 -12.81 20.05
C PHE A 63 -30.45 -11.67 20.84
N LEU A 64 -30.77 -10.42 20.47
CA LEU A 64 -30.39 -9.20 21.19
C LEU A 64 -31.58 -8.27 21.39
N GLU A 65 -31.88 -7.90 22.64
CA GLU A 65 -32.98 -6.96 22.95
C GLU A 65 -32.66 -5.53 22.50
N ARG A 66 -31.39 -5.11 22.63
CA ARG A 66 -30.95 -3.75 22.34
C ARG A 66 -30.36 -3.66 20.94
N LEU A 67 -30.87 -2.71 20.16
CA LEU A 67 -30.30 -2.37 18.86
C LEU A 67 -28.84 -1.95 19.06
N THR A 68 -27.95 -2.66 18.37
CA THR A 68 -26.50 -2.54 18.52
C THR A 68 -25.85 -2.29 17.17
N TYR A 69 -24.89 -1.38 17.16
CA TYR A 69 -24.03 -1.09 16.01
C TYR A 69 -22.61 -1.48 16.37
N ASP A 70 -21.95 -2.26 15.52
CA ASP A 70 -20.58 -2.72 15.77
C ASP A 70 -19.87 -3.07 14.45
N PHE A 71 -18.57 -3.38 14.54
CA PHE A 71 -17.68 -3.66 13.42
C PHE A 71 -17.01 -5.03 13.58
N GLU A 72 -16.98 -5.80 12.51
CA GLU A 72 -16.30 -7.10 12.43
C GLU A 72 -15.43 -7.20 11.19
N ASN A 73 -14.61 -8.26 11.12
CA ASN A 73 -13.75 -8.57 9.97
C ASN A 73 -12.86 -7.38 9.57
N ILE A 74 -12.30 -6.70 10.58
CA ILE A 74 -11.45 -5.53 10.40
C ILE A 74 -10.11 -5.98 9.83
N THR A 75 -9.72 -5.36 8.72
CA THR A 75 -8.41 -5.48 8.07
C THR A 75 -7.81 -4.08 7.91
N ASN A 76 -6.62 -3.99 7.31
CA ASN A 76 -5.99 -2.70 7.00
C ASN A 76 -6.77 -1.85 5.99
N SER A 77 -7.67 -2.45 5.20
CA SER A 77 -8.40 -1.78 4.11
C SER A 77 -9.91 -2.03 4.12
N SER A 78 -10.44 -2.77 5.08
CA SER A 78 -11.88 -3.07 5.13
C SER A 78 -12.39 -3.32 6.54
N ALA A 79 -13.68 -3.11 6.72
CA ALA A 79 -14.43 -3.59 7.89
C ALA A 79 -15.87 -3.91 7.46
N VAL A 80 -16.58 -4.70 8.24
CA VAL A 80 -18.02 -4.89 8.07
C VAL A 80 -18.72 -4.22 9.24
N PHE A 81 -19.38 -3.10 8.94
CA PHE A 81 -20.35 -2.48 9.86
C PHE A 81 -21.60 -3.34 9.90
N PHE A 82 -22.21 -3.52 11.07
CA PHE A 82 -23.52 -4.14 11.12
C PHE A 82 -24.43 -3.50 12.17
N LEU A 83 -25.72 -3.54 11.84
CA LEU A 83 -26.81 -3.38 12.80
C LEU A 83 -27.21 -4.78 13.30
N ARG A 84 -27.40 -4.94 14.60
CA ARG A 84 -28.02 -6.12 15.21
C ARG A 84 -29.21 -5.74 16.07
N TRP A 85 -30.32 -6.44 15.89
CA TRP A 85 -31.49 -6.32 16.75
C TRP A 85 -32.38 -7.55 16.61
N GLU A 86 -32.98 -7.98 17.73
CA GLU A 86 -33.74 -9.22 17.82
C GLU A 86 -32.90 -10.39 17.27
N LYS A 87 -33.32 -11.09 16.23
CA LYS A 87 -32.56 -12.19 15.61
C LYS A 87 -31.97 -11.81 14.25
N ILE A 88 -31.82 -10.51 13.99
CA ILE A 88 -31.41 -9.98 12.69
C ILE A 88 -30.06 -9.29 12.81
N LYS A 89 -29.16 -9.58 11.87
CA LYS A 89 -27.91 -8.88 11.62
C LYS A 89 -27.89 -8.34 10.20
N VAL A 90 -27.59 -7.06 10.03
CA VAL A 90 -27.57 -6.39 8.72
C VAL A 90 -26.13 -5.94 8.43
N PRO A 91 -25.34 -6.74 7.70
CA PRO A 91 -23.97 -6.40 7.38
C PRO A 91 -23.89 -5.38 6.24
N VAL A 92 -22.94 -4.46 6.36
CA VAL A 92 -22.57 -3.46 5.35
C VAL A 92 -21.05 -3.42 5.27
N LYS A 93 -20.49 -3.88 4.15
CA LYS A 93 -19.06 -3.89 3.87
C LYS A 93 -18.56 -2.48 3.58
N LEU A 94 -17.49 -2.11 4.26
CA LEU A 94 -16.73 -0.87 4.07
C LEU A 94 -15.35 -1.23 3.53
N GLU A 95 -14.91 -0.54 2.49
CA GLU A 95 -13.57 -0.72 1.90
C GLU A 95 -12.91 0.63 1.66
N PHE A 96 -11.63 0.73 1.99
CA PHE A 96 -10.81 1.93 1.89
C PHE A 96 -9.60 1.67 1.01
N ASP A 97 -9.17 2.69 0.28
CA ASP A 97 -7.90 2.66 -0.44
C ASP A 97 -6.76 3.00 0.53
N ALA A 98 -6.33 1.99 1.29
CA ALA A 98 -5.32 2.14 2.34
C ALA A 98 -4.00 2.71 1.79
N ASP A 99 -3.58 2.27 0.61
CA ASP A 99 -2.39 2.77 -0.05
C ASP A 99 -2.52 4.25 -0.34
N GLN A 100 -3.61 4.69 -1.00
CA GLN A 100 -3.80 6.12 -1.31
C GLN A 100 -3.87 6.99 -0.06
N ILE A 101 -4.47 6.49 1.03
CA ILE A 101 -4.49 7.19 2.32
C ILE A 101 -3.06 7.39 2.84
N VAL A 102 -2.24 6.34 2.84
CA VAL A 102 -0.84 6.42 3.28
C VAL A 102 -0.04 7.37 2.37
N ILE A 103 -0.22 7.29 1.06
CA ILE A 103 0.44 8.18 0.10
C ILE A 103 0.07 9.64 0.36
N GLN A 104 -1.21 9.95 0.62
CA GLN A 104 -1.60 11.33 0.93
C GLN A 104 -1.06 11.83 2.27
N ASN A 105 -0.97 10.96 3.26
CA ASN A 105 -0.36 11.30 4.54
C ASN A 105 1.12 11.67 4.35
N TYR A 106 1.88 10.86 3.60
CA TYR A 106 3.26 11.20 3.26
C TYR A 106 3.35 12.52 2.47
N LYS A 107 2.52 12.73 1.44
CA LYS A 107 2.49 13.99 0.68
C LYS A 107 2.27 15.20 1.57
N ASN A 108 1.41 15.10 2.58
CA ASN A 108 1.16 16.19 3.52
C ASN A 108 2.33 16.40 4.48
N GLN A 109 2.85 15.32 5.07
CA GLN A 109 3.96 15.36 6.03
C GLN A 109 5.25 15.92 5.40
N LEU A 110 5.55 15.51 4.17
CA LEU A 110 6.76 15.91 3.44
C LEU A 110 6.75 17.39 2.99
N ARG A 111 5.65 18.12 3.20
CA ARG A 111 5.59 19.58 3.02
C ARG A 111 6.08 20.36 4.26
N GLY A 112 6.19 19.69 5.41
CA GLY A 112 6.65 20.27 6.67
C GLY A 112 8.12 20.02 6.96
N GLU A 113 8.50 20.09 8.24
CA GLU A 113 9.89 19.88 8.71
C GLU A 113 10.46 18.52 8.28
N LEU A 114 9.62 17.49 8.25
CA LEU A 114 9.99 16.16 7.78
C LEU A 114 10.45 16.15 6.33
N GLY A 115 10.05 17.12 5.50
CA GLY A 115 10.49 17.27 4.11
C GLY A 115 11.96 17.66 3.94
N TYR A 116 12.65 18.09 5.00
CA TYR A 116 14.09 18.40 4.96
C TYR A 116 14.98 17.19 5.25
N LEU A 117 14.43 16.11 5.80
CA LEU A 117 15.14 14.87 6.13
C LEU A 117 15.13 13.95 4.91
N TRP A 118 16.25 13.33 4.54
CA TRP A 118 16.27 12.41 3.40
C TRP A 118 15.58 11.09 3.74
N GLU A 119 15.61 10.70 5.01
CA GLU A 119 15.07 9.46 5.56
C GLU A 119 13.56 9.35 5.33
N THR A 120 12.83 10.45 5.49
CA THR A 120 11.37 10.47 5.34
C THR A 120 10.93 10.30 3.89
N TRP A 121 11.67 10.90 2.94
CA TRP A 121 11.47 10.64 1.50
C TRP A 121 11.82 9.20 1.13
N TYR A 122 12.87 8.65 1.76
CA TYR A 122 13.24 7.24 1.59
C TYR A 122 12.15 6.31 2.11
N GLU A 123 11.64 6.53 3.32
CA GLU A 123 10.57 5.74 3.93
C GLU A 123 9.29 5.76 3.09
N ALA A 124 8.90 6.93 2.59
CA ALA A 124 7.73 7.07 1.71
C ALA A 124 7.91 6.27 0.41
N ALA A 125 9.09 6.34 -0.21
CA ALA A 125 9.41 5.55 -1.40
C ALA A 125 9.48 4.04 -1.11
N PHE A 126 10.02 3.67 0.05
CA PHE A 126 10.12 2.29 0.50
C PHE A 126 8.75 1.67 0.75
N TYR A 127 7.80 2.41 1.34
CA TYR A 127 6.43 1.96 1.50
C TYR A 127 5.79 1.59 0.15
N CYS A 128 5.95 2.45 -0.86
CA CYS A 128 5.48 2.17 -2.22
C CYS A 128 6.07 0.88 -2.79
N LEU A 129 7.38 0.69 -2.64
CA LEU A 129 8.07 -0.51 -3.12
C LEU A 129 7.59 -1.78 -2.40
N GLN A 130 7.50 -1.75 -1.06
CA GLN A 130 7.07 -2.87 -0.22
C GLN A 130 5.65 -3.35 -0.56
N ASN A 131 4.74 -2.42 -0.87
CA ASN A 131 3.35 -2.72 -1.21
C ASN A 131 3.11 -2.81 -2.73
N ASN A 132 4.18 -2.69 -3.54
CA ASN A 132 4.12 -2.67 -5.01
C ASN A 132 3.05 -1.71 -5.56
N THR A 133 3.00 -0.51 -5.01
CA THR A 133 1.96 0.49 -5.25
C THR A 133 2.60 1.85 -5.53
N ASN A 134 1.95 2.70 -6.34
CA ASN A 134 2.39 4.09 -6.57
C ASN A 134 3.89 4.25 -6.97
N LEU A 135 4.41 3.35 -7.81
CA LEU A 135 5.85 3.27 -8.11
C LEU A 135 6.45 4.51 -8.79
N ASP A 136 5.68 5.22 -9.61
CA ASP A 136 6.13 6.50 -10.20
C ASP A 136 6.32 7.59 -9.12
N GLN A 137 5.45 7.60 -8.12
CA GLN A 137 5.58 8.48 -6.97
C GLN A 137 6.77 8.07 -6.09
N ALA A 138 7.00 6.76 -5.93
CA ALA A 138 8.16 6.22 -5.26
C ALA A 138 9.46 6.68 -5.91
N GLU A 139 9.53 6.63 -7.24
CA GLU A 139 10.69 7.10 -8.02
C GLU A 139 10.94 8.59 -7.77
N THR A 140 9.88 9.40 -7.79
CA THR A 140 9.97 10.84 -7.51
C THR A 140 10.52 11.09 -6.11
N TRP A 141 10.03 10.36 -5.10
CA TRP A 141 10.44 10.51 -3.71
C TRP A 141 11.86 10.04 -3.45
N ILE A 142 12.27 8.89 -3.99
CA ILE A 142 13.64 8.43 -3.80
C ILE A 142 14.65 9.34 -4.49
N ARG A 143 14.32 9.91 -5.66
CA ARG A 143 15.15 10.95 -6.29
C ARG A 143 15.26 12.20 -5.43
N LYS A 144 14.18 12.59 -4.75
CA LYS A 144 14.22 13.69 -3.78
C LYS A 144 15.12 13.35 -2.58
N SER A 145 15.04 12.14 -2.04
CA SER A 145 15.93 11.65 -0.98
C SER A 145 17.40 11.70 -1.41
N ILE A 146 17.73 11.20 -2.61
CA ILE A 146 19.07 11.25 -3.21
C ILE A 146 19.59 12.69 -3.33
N SER A 147 18.72 13.64 -3.69
CA SER A 147 19.12 15.06 -3.81
C SER A 147 19.52 15.70 -2.47
N ILE A 148 19.00 15.18 -1.35
CA ILE A 148 19.33 15.65 0.01
C ILE A 148 20.57 14.91 0.53
N ASN A 149 20.62 13.58 0.37
CA ASN A 149 21.73 12.76 0.81
C ASN A 149 22.09 11.70 -0.26
N GLN A 150 23.23 11.89 -0.92
CA GLN A 150 23.78 10.92 -1.85
C GLN A 150 24.55 9.85 -1.08
N ASN A 151 23.90 8.71 -0.85
CA ASN A 151 24.50 7.53 -0.22
C ASN A 151 24.15 6.24 -1.00
N SER A 152 24.84 5.14 -0.71
CA SER A 152 24.66 3.87 -1.43
C SER A 152 23.25 3.34 -1.31
N GLN A 153 22.65 3.40 -0.11
CA GLN A 153 21.29 2.94 0.19
C GLN A 153 20.23 3.65 -0.66
N ASN A 154 20.29 4.98 -0.76
CA ASN A 154 19.35 5.78 -1.54
C ASN A 154 19.41 5.46 -3.03
N LYS A 155 20.63 5.34 -3.59
CA LYS A 155 20.80 4.92 -4.99
C LYS A 155 20.32 3.48 -5.21
N ASN A 156 20.55 2.60 -4.24
CA ASN A 156 20.12 1.21 -4.32
C ASN A 156 18.58 1.11 -4.36
N MET A 157 17.90 1.86 -3.51
CA MET A 157 16.45 1.94 -3.48
C MET A 157 15.86 2.45 -4.81
N LEU A 158 16.50 3.44 -5.45
CA LEU A 158 16.09 3.86 -6.79
C LEU A 158 16.19 2.72 -7.81
N GLY A 159 17.27 1.94 -7.78
CA GLY A 159 17.40 0.76 -8.64
C GLY A 159 16.26 -0.25 -8.43
N TYR A 160 15.93 -0.60 -7.19
CA TYR A 160 14.83 -1.54 -6.91
C TYR A 160 13.45 -0.97 -7.30
N ILE A 161 13.20 0.32 -7.08
CA ILE A 161 11.97 0.97 -7.52
C ILE A 161 11.86 0.93 -9.05
N LEU A 162 12.95 1.19 -9.78
CA LEU A 162 12.97 1.08 -11.24
C LEU A 162 12.71 -0.35 -11.71
N LYS A 163 13.30 -1.37 -11.06
CA LYS A 163 13.00 -2.79 -11.34
C LYS A 163 11.51 -3.09 -11.15
N ALA A 164 10.94 -2.74 -9.99
CA ALA A 164 9.52 -2.95 -9.71
C ALA A 164 8.61 -2.22 -10.71
N ASN A 165 9.06 -1.06 -11.20
CA ASN A 165 8.34 -0.26 -12.20
C ASN A 165 8.63 -0.69 -13.65
N ASN A 166 9.12 -1.91 -13.87
CA ASN A 166 9.45 -2.49 -15.18
C ASN A 166 10.51 -1.71 -16.01
N LYS A 167 11.35 -0.91 -15.35
CA LYS A 167 12.46 -0.14 -15.95
C LYS A 167 13.81 -0.78 -15.65
N THR A 168 13.93 -2.10 -15.85
CA THR A 168 15.08 -2.89 -15.41
C THR A 168 16.42 -2.45 -16.02
N GLU A 169 16.45 -2.04 -17.30
CA GLU A 169 17.68 -1.52 -17.92
C GLU A 169 18.14 -0.19 -17.32
N GLU A 170 17.20 0.66 -16.89
CA GLU A 170 17.55 1.89 -16.15
C GLU A 170 18.04 1.55 -14.74
N ALA A 171 17.43 0.56 -14.08
CA ALA A 171 17.89 0.06 -12.80
C ALA A 171 19.34 -0.45 -12.86
N ILE A 172 19.68 -1.23 -13.90
CA ILE A 172 21.05 -1.72 -14.14
C ILE A 172 22.04 -0.55 -14.23
N LYS A 173 21.70 0.52 -14.95
CA LYS A 173 22.54 1.74 -15.01
C LYS A 173 22.71 2.38 -13.63
N VAL A 174 21.64 2.51 -12.85
CA VAL A 174 21.69 3.06 -11.49
C VAL A 174 22.55 2.20 -10.57
N PHE A 175 22.45 0.87 -10.63
CA PHE A 175 23.29 -0.01 -9.82
C PHE A 175 24.77 0.05 -10.22
N MET A 176 25.07 0.13 -11.52
CA MET A 176 26.44 0.36 -11.99
C MET A 176 27.01 1.69 -11.48
N GLU A 177 26.24 2.77 -11.55
CA GLU A 177 26.62 4.07 -10.98
C GLU A 177 26.83 4.00 -9.45
N ASN A 178 26.04 3.17 -8.77
CA ASN A 178 26.15 2.95 -7.33
C ASN A 178 27.47 2.25 -6.97
N ILE A 179 27.83 1.19 -7.70
CA ILE A 179 29.13 0.49 -7.57
C ILE A 179 30.29 1.45 -7.78
N ASN A 180 30.23 2.28 -8.82
CA ASN A 180 31.28 3.27 -9.11
C ASN A 180 31.44 4.30 -7.98
N SER A 181 30.34 4.66 -7.32
CA SER A 181 30.32 5.65 -6.23
C SER A 181 30.75 5.05 -4.88
N TYR A 182 30.43 3.78 -4.64
CA TYR A 182 30.65 3.11 -3.34
C TYR A 182 31.27 1.71 -3.52
N PRO A 183 32.48 1.60 -4.10
CA PRO A 183 33.05 0.31 -4.49
C PRO A 183 33.46 -0.59 -3.31
N SER A 184 33.49 -0.06 -2.09
CA SER A 184 33.75 -0.83 -0.86
C SER A 184 32.50 -1.49 -0.27
N ASP A 185 31.31 -1.04 -0.64
CA ASP A 185 30.05 -1.64 -0.21
C ASP A 185 29.80 -2.90 -1.05
N TRP A 186 29.76 -4.07 -0.43
CA TRP A 186 29.57 -5.31 -1.18
C TRP A 186 28.10 -5.47 -1.63
N ASN A 187 27.14 -4.85 -0.92
CA ASN A 187 25.70 -4.96 -1.22
C ASN A 187 25.33 -4.35 -2.58
N VAL A 188 26.08 -3.33 -3.04
CA VAL A 188 25.79 -2.67 -4.33
C VAL A 188 26.15 -3.57 -5.52
N TYR A 189 27.10 -4.50 -5.36
CA TYR A 189 27.43 -5.50 -6.37
C TYR A 189 26.33 -6.56 -6.47
N GLU A 190 25.79 -6.98 -5.33
CA GLU A 190 24.69 -7.96 -5.29
C GLU A 190 23.44 -7.43 -6.00
N SER A 191 23.09 -6.16 -5.75
CA SER A 191 21.91 -5.55 -6.36
C SER A 191 22.00 -5.47 -7.89
N LEU A 192 23.21 -5.23 -8.44
CA LEU A 192 23.45 -5.32 -9.88
C LEU A 192 23.37 -6.77 -10.39
N ALA A 193 24.00 -7.71 -9.68
CA ALA A 193 24.02 -9.12 -10.06
C ALA A 193 22.61 -9.71 -10.14
N GLU A 194 21.74 -9.39 -9.18
CA GLU A 194 20.32 -9.77 -9.19
C GLU A 194 19.59 -9.23 -10.43
N ALA A 195 19.77 -7.94 -10.73
CA ALA A 195 19.14 -7.31 -11.90
C ALA A 195 19.61 -7.93 -13.24
N LEU A 196 20.89 -8.30 -13.34
CA LEU A 196 21.44 -8.98 -14.50
C LEU A 196 20.90 -10.41 -14.64
N ALA A 197 20.79 -11.15 -13.53
CA ALA A 197 20.26 -12.50 -13.54
C ALA A 197 18.79 -12.53 -14.01
N GLU A 198 17.96 -11.60 -13.52
CA GLU A 198 16.55 -11.47 -13.91
C GLU A 198 16.36 -11.11 -15.40
N THR A 199 17.34 -10.48 -16.03
CA THR A 199 17.33 -10.15 -17.46
C THR A 199 17.96 -11.23 -18.34
N GLY A 200 18.35 -12.38 -17.77
CA GLY A 200 19.00 -13.48 -18.49
C GLY A 200 20.47 -13.21 -18.84
N ARG A 201 21.07 -12.15 -18.31
CA ARG A 201 22.49 -11.81 -18.49
C ARG A 201 23.34 -12.60 -17.47
N ILE A 202 23.22 -13.93 -17.52
CA ILE A 202 23.72 -14.85 -16.50
C ILE A 202 25.24 -14.75 -16.34
N ASP A 203 26.00 -14.72 -17.43
CA ASP A 203 27.47 -14.62 -17.37
C ASP A 203 27.94 -13.35 -16.64
N GLU A 204 27.25 -12.22 -16.89
CA GLU A 204 27.56 -10.96 -16.20
C GLU A 204 27.13 -11.02 -14.73
N ALA A 205 25.97 -11.60 -14.44
CA ALA A 205 25.50 -11.80 -13.07
C ALA A 205 26.49 -12.64 -12.25
N VAL A 206 26.97 -13.77 -12.80
CA VAL A 206 27.97 -14.64 -12.15
C VAL A 206 29.22 -13.86 -11.80
N LYS A 207 29.77 -13.07 -12.74
CA LYS A 207 30.94 -12.22 -12.50
C LYS A 207 30.74 -11.28 -11.31
N TYR A 208 29.57 -10.64 -11.21
CA TYR A 208 29.28 -9.75 -10.08
C TYR A 208 29.03 -10.51 -8.78
N TYR A 209 28.38 -11.67 -8.79
CA TYR A 209 28.24 -12.51 -7.60
C TYR A 209 29.57 -13.08 -7.09
N GLU A 210 30.54 -13.34 -7.96
CA GLU A 210 31.91 -13.67 -7.53
C GLU A 210 32.54 -12.50 -6.76
N MET A 211 32.37 -11.27 -7.24
CA MET A 211 32.83 -10.08 -6.50
C MET A 211 32.10 -9.90 -5.16
N VAL A 212 30.81 -10.21 -5.10
CA VAL A 212 30.03 -10.25 -3.85
C VAL A 212 30.66 -11.28 -2.91
N TYR A 213 30.94 -12.50 -3.36
CA TYR A 213 31.53 -13.57 -2.55
C TYR A 213 32.91 -13.19 -1.98
N GLU A 214 33.73 -12.50 -2.76
CA GLU A 214 35.05 -12.04 -2.32
C GLU A 214 34.94 -10.97 -1.22
N LYS A 215 34.04 -9.99 -1.39
CA LYS A 215 33.93 -8.80 -0.54
C LYS A 215 33.02 -8.98 0.68
N ALA A 216 32.05 -9.89 0.62
CA ALA A 216 31.05 -10.05 1.65
C ALA A 216 31.63 -10.63 2.96
N PRO A 217 31.02 -10.31 4.12
CA PRO A 217 31.35 -10.94 5.39
C PRO A 217 31.25 -12.46 5.33
N ALA A 218 32.06 -13.17 6.13
CA ALA A 218 32.09 -14.63 6.14
C ALA A 218 30.72 -15.28 6.38
N SER A 219 29.83 -14.62 7.14
CA SER A 219 28.46 -15.07 7.39
C SER A 219 27.58 -15.13 6.14
N GLN A 220 27.87 -14.34 5.11
CA GLN A 220 27.09 -14.27 3.87
C GLN A 220 27.60 -15.25 2.80
N LYS A 221 28.87 -15.69 2.90
CA LYS A 221 29.53 -16.53 1.88
C LYS A 221 28.78 -17.84 1.55
N PRO A 222 28.20 -18.58 2.52
CA PRO A 222 27.43 -19.78 2.19
C PRO A 222 26.26 -19.50 1.24
N ARG A 223 25.47 -18.45 1.54
CA ARG A 223 24.33 -18.04 0.71
C ARG A 223 24.76 -17.66 -0.71
N ILE A 224 25.82 -16.89 -0.84
CA ILE A 224 26.32 -16.43 -2.15
C ILE A 224 26.86 -17.63 -2.97
N LYS A 225 27.50 -18.59 -2.30
CA LYS A 225 27.96 -19.83 -2.96
C LYS A 225 26.81 -20.64 -3.54
N ASP A 226 25.69 -20.75 -2.81
CA ASP A 226 24.50 -21.46 -3.30
C ASP A 226 23.91 -20.74 -4.52
N ILE A 227 23.84 -19.40 -4.50
CA ILE A 227 23.39 -18.60 -5.65
C ILE A 227 24.29 -18.84 -6.88
N LEU A 228 25.61 -18.78 -6.72
CA LEU A 228 26.56 -19.04 -7.80
C LEU A 228 26.42 -20.46 -8.36
N SER A 229 26.21 -21.46 -7.51
CA SER A 229 25.99 -22.84 -7.97
C SER A 229 24.73 -22.98 -8.81
N ASN A 230 23.64 -22.30 -8.42
CA ASN A 230 22.38 -22.33 -9.15
C ASN A 230 22.50 -21.63 -10.50
N LEU A 231 23.14 -20.45 -10.55
CA LEU A 231 23.33 -19.71 -11.80
C LEU A 231 24.18 -20.47 -12.82
N ASN A 232 25.21 -21.19 -12.38
CA ASN A 232 26.09 -21.99 -13.26
C ASN A 232 25.46 -23.30 -13.75
N SER A 233 24.28 -23.66 -13.25
CA SER A 233 23.56 -24.89 -13.65
C SER A 233 22.50 -24.67 -14.74
N HIS A 234 22.32 -23.42 -15.16
CA HIS A 234 21.41 -22.99 -16.23
C HIS A 234 22.21 -22.52 -17.45
#